data_AF-A0A1G8Y4V5-F1
#
_entry.id   AF-A0A1G8Y4V5-F1
#
_cell.length_a   1.000
_cell.length_b   1.000
_cell.length_c   1.000
_cell.angle_alpha   90.00
_cell.angle_beta   90.00
_cell.angle_gamma   90.00
#
_symmetry.space_group_name_H-M   'P 1'
#
loop_
_entity.id
_entity.type
_entity.pdbx_description
1 polymer ?
#
loop_
_entity_poly.entity_id
_entity_poly.type
_entity_poly.pdbx_seq_one_letter_code
_entity_poly.pdbx_strand_id
1 'polypeptide(L)'
;MPQAPAKLNAFPVFMRVAGEAVAIVGGGEEALAKARLIGQSSAVLRIIADAPEHDLLAFIAANGAVHIAAAYEAAHLEGAVMVFAASGNEALDRRVAEDARRLGIPVNAVDRPELCDFFTPALVNRAPVAIAIGTEGAGPVLAQMLRSRIDRMLSPSLGPLASLAASLRGTVERLLLKGNARRRFWSEFFGGAPARAMEAGQLSQAHGAAVDLLLSNAPASGHIALVGAGPGAEDLLTLRAHRLLMEADVIVHDALVPEAIVAMGRRDAERLPVGKRKGCHTKSQAEINALLIELGRDGKRVVRLKSGDPLVFGRAGEEMAALRDAGIAYEVVPGVTAAFAAAADFELPLTLRGVSSSMVFTTGHDLKGNSLPDWAKLAISGATVAVYMGRSVAAEVAGRLIEAGLSPDTAVAVVENASLANRRRFHGTLADLPSLEIRADLTGPVMTIIGDAVAGANFERSEPLAAHRHEGAAQTAAEGAER
;
A
#
# COMPACT_ATOMS: atom_id res chain seq x y z
N MET A 1 -4.17 20.61 16.84
CA MET A 1 -3.59 19.36 17.41
C MET A 1 -3.72 18.28 16.35
N PRO A 2 -2.67 17.51 16.02
CA PRO A 2 -2.81 16.38 15.11
C PRO A 2 -3.82 15.39 15.72
N GLN A 3 -4.86 15.02 14.96
CA GLN A 3 -5.79 13.98 15.37
C GLN A 3 -4.98 12.70 15.64
N ALA A 4 -5.09 12.16 16.84
CA ALA A 4 -4.53 10.85 17.14
C ALA A 4 -5.09 9.84 16.11
N PRO A 5 -4.27 8.92 15.58
CA PRO A 5 -4.74 7.94 14.62
C PRO A 5 -5.88 7.14 15.23
N ALA A 6 -6.99 7.01 14.48
CA ALA A 6 -8.14 6.22 14.90
C ALA A 6 -7.67 4.78 15.20
N LYS A 7 -8.06 4.26 16.37
CA LYS A 7 -7.75 2.88 16.79
C LYS A 7 -9.04 2.09 16.84
N LEU A 8 -8.95 0.81 16.51
CA LEU A 8 -10.05 -0.13 16.72
C LEU A 8 -10.21 -0.41 18.21
N ASN A 9 -11.46 -0.48 18.66
CA ASN A 9 -11.90 -0.89 19.99
C ASN A 9 -12.03 -2.41 20.12
N ALA A 10 -12.08 -3.15 19.00
CA ALA A 10 -12.13 -4.60 18.97
C ALA A 10 -10.99 -5.19 18.11
N PHE A 11 -10.40 -6.29 18.58
CA PHE A 11 -9.39 -7.03 17.82
C PHE A 11 -10.02 -8.27 17.15
N PRO A 12 -9.98 -8.38 15.81
CA PRO A 12 -10.62 -9.49 15.11
C PRO A 12 -9.84 -10.79 15.30
N VAL A 13 -10.51 -11.81 15.83
CA VAL A 13 -9.98 -13.17 16.01
C VAL A 13 -10.97 -14.22 15.56
N PHE A 14 -10.48 -15.36 15.07
CA PHE A 14 -11.29 -16.55 14.86
C PHE A 14 -11.14 -17.48 16.08
N MET A 15 -12.26 -17.75 16.77
CA MET A 15 -12.30 -18.69 17.88
C MET A 15 -12.52 -20.12 17.36
N ARG A 16 -11.78 -21.08 17.89
CA ARG A 16 -11.94 -22.50 17.53
C ARG A 16 -13.13 -23.07 18.28
N VAL A 17 -14.17 -23.48 17.55
CA VAL A 17 -15.43 -24.01 18.11
C VAL A 17 -15.73 -25.46 17.66
N ALA A 18 -14.81 -26.10 16.95
CA ALA A 18 -15.04 -27.43 16.38
C ALA A 18 -15.27 -28.47 17.49
N GLY A 19 -16.47 -29.05 17.54
CA GLY A 19 -16.89 -30.02 18.56
C GLY A 19 -17.19 -29.42 19.94
N GLU A 20 -17.02 -28.10 20.11
CA GLU A 20 -17.26 -27.41 21.37
C GLU A 20 -18.71 -26.93 21.48
N ALA A 21 -19.23 -26.81 22.70
CA ALA A 21 -20.58 -26.32 22.93
C ALA A 21 -20.65 -24.78 22.84
N VAL A 22 -21.59 -24.27 22.06
CA VAL A 22 -21.95 -22.84 22.04
C VAL A 22 -23.38 -22.70 22.54
N ALA A 23 -23.54 -21.99 23.66
CA ALA A 23 -24.83 -21.79 24.30
C ALA A 23 -25.57 -20.59 23.70
N ILE A 24 -26.87 -20.74 23.44
CA ILE A 24 -27.77 -19.67 23.00
C ILE A 24 -28.96 -19.68 23.96
N VAL A 25 -29.14 -18.60 24.71
CA VAL A 25 -30.24 -18.43 25.65
C VAL A 25 -31.30 -17.54 25.00
N GLY A 26 -32.50 -18.10 24.77
CA GLY A 26 -33.60 -17.40 24.10
C GLY A 26 -34.40 -18.30 23.17
N GLY A 27 -35.69 -18.00 23.05
CA GLY A 27 -36.64 -18.82 22.28
C GLY A 27 -37.14 -18.20 20.98
N GLY A 28 -36.78 -16.94 20.68
CA GLY A 28 -37.37 -16.18 19.56
C GLY A 28 -36.45 -15.96 18.36
N GLU A 29 -36.80 -14.95 17.55
CA GLU A 29 -36.10 -14.61 16.31
C GLU A 29 -34.61 -14.27 16.50
N GLU A 30 -34.25 -13.56 17.58
CA GLU A 30 -32.86 -13.23 17.91
C GLU A 30 -32.00 -14.50 18.11
N ALA A 31 -32.54 -15.47 18.86
CA ALA A 31 -31.89 -16.75 19.10
C ALA A 31 -31.75 -17.55 17.80
N LEU A 32 -32.78 -17.56 16.95
CA LEU A 32 -32.73 -18.19 15.62
C LEU A 32 -31.67 -17.54 14.72
N ALA A 33 -31.54 -16.21 14.73
CA ALA A 33 -30.53 -15.51 13.96
C ALA A 33 -29.10 -15.91 14.39
N LYS A 34 -28.86 -16.03 15.71
CA LYS A 34 -27.57 -16.53 16.23
C LYS A 34 -27.37 -18.01 15.94
N ALA A 35 -28.40 -18.84 16.03
CA ALA A 35 -28.33 -20.26 15.71
C ALA A 35 -27.96 -20.48 14.23
N ARG A 36 -28.55 -19.71 13.30
CA ARG A 36 -28.19 -19.74 11.87
C ARG A 36 -26.77 -19.28 11.60
N LEU A 37 -26.26 -18.29 12.34
CA LEU A 37 -24.89 -17.82 12.20
C LEU A 37 -23.89 -18.87 12.66
N ILE A 38 -24.07 -19.41 13.87
CA ILE A 38 -23.15 -20.38 14.46
C ILE A 38 -23.30 -21.77 13.81
N GLY A 39 -24.47 -22.11 13.31
CA GLY A 39 -24.72 -23.34 12.53
C GLY A 39 -23.93 -23.41 11.22
N GLN A 40 -23.31 -22.32 10.78
CA GLN A 40 -22.34 -22.33 9.67
C GLN A 40 -20.95 -22.86 10.07
N SER A 41 -20.76 -23.21 11.35
CA SER A 41 -19.54 -23.78 11.93
C SER A 41 -19.76 -25.22 12.37
N SER A 42 -18.71 -25.87 12.88
CA SER A 42 -18.76 -27.22 13.44
C SER A 42 -18.99 -27.24 14.97
N ALA A 43 -19.57 -26.18 15.52
CA ALA A 43 -19.95 -26.10 16.93
C ALA A 43 -21.16 -26.99 17.26
N VAL A 44 -21.20 -27.49 18.49
CA VAL A 44 -22.40 -28.11 19.05
C VAL A 44 -23.29 -27.00 19.59
N LEU A 45 -24.38 -26.71 18.87
CA LEU A 45 -25.36 -25.71 19.29
C LEU A 45 -26.15 -26.22 20.49
N ARG A 46 -26.11 -25.48 21.61
CA ARG A 46 -26.93 -25.72 22.79
C ARG A 46 -27.91 -24.55 22.93
N ILE A 47 -29.19 -24.80 22.72
CA ILE A 47 -30.25 -23.80 22.77
C ILE A 47 -31.04 -23.99 24.06
N ILE A 48 -31.09 -22.94 24.90
CA ILE A 48 -31.77 -22.93 26.19
C ILE A 48 -33.02 -22.07 26.05
N ALA A 49 -34.18 -22.71 26.02
CA ALA A 49 -35.47 -22.05 25.90
C ALA A 49 -36.57 -22.99 26.40
N ASP A 50 -37.41 -22.52 27.31
CA ASP A 50 -38.55 -23.28 27.83
C ASP A 50 -39.58 -23.58 26.72
N ALA A 51 -40.04 -22.52 26.04
CA ALA A 51 -40.98 -22.59 24.93
C ALA A 51 -40.42 -21.83 23.69
N PRO A 52 -39.53 -22.44 22.90
CA PRO A 52 -39.05 -21.83 21.66
C PRO A 52 -40.15 -21.68 20.61
N GLU A 53 -40.04 -20.62 19.81
CA GLU A 53 -40.93 -20.36 18.68
C GLU A 53 -40.80 -21.43 17.59
N HIS A 54 -41.83 -21.53 16.75
CA HIS A 54 -41.94 -22.58 15.72
C HIS A 54 -40.72 -22.67 14.80
N ASP A 55 -40.20 -21.54 14.33
CA ASP A 55 -39.07 -21.51 13.41
C ASP A 55 -37.76 -21.95 14.07
N LEU A 56 -37.59 -21.67 15.37
CA LEU A 56 -36.42 -22.11 16.14
C LEU A 56 -36.48 -23.62 16.41
N LEU A 57 -37.67 -24.15 16.74
CA LEU A 57 -37.89 -25.59 16.86
C LEU A 57 -37.59 -26.34 15.56
N ALA A 58 -38.06 -25.81 14.43
CA ALA A 58 -37.77 -26.37 13.11
C ALA A 58 -36.26 -26.38 12.82
N PHE A 59 -35.55 -25.30 13.16
CA PHE A 59 -34.10 -25.23 13.01
C PHE A 59 -33.38 -26.25 13.90
N ILE A 60 -33.77 -26.38 15.17
CA ILE A 60 -33.21 -27.35 16.13
C ILE A 60 -33.30 -28.76 15.56
N ALA A 61 -34.49 -29.16 15.12
CA ALA A 61 -34.74 -30.49 14.57
C ALA A 61 -33.95 -30.75 13.28
N ALA A 62 -33.88 -29.77 12.38
CA ALA A 62 -33.19 -29.90 11.10
C ALA A 62 -31.66 -29.99 11.22
N ASN A 63 -31.08 -29.34 12.25
CA ASN A 63 -29.62 -29.22 12.40
C ASN A 63 -29.06 -30.07 13.57
N GLY A 64 -29.91 -30.80 14.29
CA GLY A 64 -29.50 -31.63 15.42
C GLY A 64 -28.93 -30.83 16.59
N ALA A 65 -29.44 -29.61 16.83
CA ALA A 65 -29.01 -28.81 17.97
C ALA A 65 -29.51 -29.43 19.29
N VAL A 66 -28.73 -29.29 20.36
CA VAL A 66 -29.11 -29.72 21.71
C VAL A 66 -30.07 -28.68 22.28
N HIS A 67 -31.33 -29.06 22.49
CA HIS A 67 -32.34 -28.21 23.12
C HIS A 67 -32.51 -28.54 24.60
N ILE A 68 -32.36 -27.53 25.45
CA ILE A 68 -32.70 -27.58 26.88
C ILE A 68 -34.04 -26.87 27.04
N ALA A 69 -35.11 -27.66 27.13
CA ALA A 69 -36.48 -27.21 27.33
C ALA A 69 -36.74 -26.87 28.81
N ALA A 70 -36.14 -25.77 29.27
CA ALA A 70 -36.29 -25.28 30.63
C ALA A 70 -36.04 -23.76 30.71
N ALA A 71 -36.47 -23.16 31.83
CA ALA A 71 -36.06 -21.81 32.19
C ALA A 71 -34.53 -21.72 32.37
N TYR A 72 -33.97 -20.54 32.14
CA TYR A 72 -32.52 -20.35 32.23
C TYR A 72 -31.97 -20.52 33.66
N GLU A 73 -30.91 -21.31 33.80
CA GLU A 73 -30.10 -21.49 34.99
C GLU A 73 -28.61 -21.44 34.61
N ALA A 74 -27.76 -20.96 35.53
CA ALA A 74 -26.32 -20.79 35.26
C ALA A 74 -25.62 -22.10 34.88
N ALA A 75 -26.07 -23.24 35.44
CA ALA A 75 -25.53 -24.57 35.15
C ALA A 75 -25.68 -24.95 33.66
N HIS A 76 -26.65 -24.38 32.93
CA HIS A 76 -26.81 -24.66 31.50
C HIS A 76 -25.67 -24.11 30.64
N LEU A 77 -24.89 -23.15 31.17
CA LEU A 77 -23.73 -22.59 30.49
C LEU A 77 -22.45 -23.44 30.69
N GLU A 78 -22.46 -24.40 31.61
CA GLU A 78 -21.27 -25.19 31.92
C GLU A 78 -20.73 -25.94 30.69
N GLY A 79 -19.41 -25.87 30.51
CA GLY A 79 -18.72 -26.47 29.36
C GLY A 79 -18.96 -25.77 28.02
N ALA A 80 -19.68 -24.65 27.98
CA ALA A 80 -19.76 -23.83 26.76
C ALA A 80 -18.49 -22.99 26.60
N VAL A 81 -18.02 -22.84 25.37
CA VAL A 81 -16.87 -21.96 25.05
C VAL A 81 -17.28 -20.53 24.72
N MET A 82 -18.58 -20.31 24.47
CA MET A 82 -19.15 -19.02 24.09
C MET A 82 -20.66 -19.02 24.37
N VAL A 83 -21.20 -17.86 24.74
CA VAL A 83 -22.64 -17.67 25.03
C VAL A 83 -23.23 -16.54 24.20
N PHE A 84 -24.45 -16.75 23.69
CA PHE A 84 -25.32 -15.71 23.16
C PHE A 84 -26.53 -15.52 24.07
N ALA A 85 -26.67 -14.30 24.61
CA ALA A 85 -27.86 -13.86 25.32
C ALA A 85 -28.80 -13.20 24.29
N ALA A 86 -29.82 -13.93 23.87
CA ALA A 86 -30.71 -13.59 22.76
C ALA A 86 -32.17 -13.81 23.16
N SER A 87 -32.51 -13.46 24.41
CA SER A 87 -33.84 -13.70 24.97
C SER A 87 -34.84 -12.57 24.67
N GLY A 88 -34.38 -11.44 24.14
CA GLY A 88 -35.18 -10.21 24.00
C GLY A 88 -35.53 -9.53 25.34
N ASN A 89 -35.22 -10.15 26.49
CA ASN A 89 -35.51 -9.62 27.83
C ASN A 89 -34.23 -9.11 28.49
N GLU A 90 -34.19 -7.81 28.81
CA GLU A 90 -32.99 -7.16 29.33
C GLU A 90 -32.52 -7.72 30.68
N ALA A 91 -33.45 -8.05 31.57
CA ALA A 91 -33.10 -8.60 32.87
C ALA A 91 -32.50 -10.00 32.74
N LEU A 92 -33.05 -10.81 31.84
CA LEU A 92 -32.52 -12.15 31.57
C LEU A 92 -31.18 -12.09 30.85
N ASP A 93 -31.03 -11.26 29.80
CA ASP A 93 -29.78 -11.16 29.06
C ASP A 93 -28.63 -10.59 29.91
N ARG A 94 -28.94 -9.65 30.83
CA ARG A 94 -27.98 -9.19 31.85
C ARG A 94 -27.56 -10.31 32.78
N ARG A 95 -28.51 -11.09 33.30
CA ARG A 95 -28.21 -12.24 34.16
C ARG A 95 -27.34 -13.27 33.43
N VAL A 96 -27.67 -13.61 32.17
CA VAL A 96 -26.86 -14.51 31.35
C VAL A 96 -25.44 -13.98 31.18
N ALA A 97 -25.27 -12.68 30.93
CA ALA A 97 -23.96 -12.07 30.77
C ALA A 97 -23.13 -12.09 32.06
N GLU A 98 -23.74 -11.79 33.21
CA GLU A 98 -23.09 -11.88 34.51
C GLU A 98 -22.68 -13.32 34.86
N ASP A 99 -23.57 -14.28 34.64
CA ASP A 99 -23.35 -15.70 34.89
C ASP A 99 -22.21 -16.25 34.00
N ALA A 100 -22.22 -15.92 32.70
CA ALA A 100 -21.17 -16.30 31.75
C ALA A 100 -19.80 -15.74 32.16
N ARG A 101 -19.73 -14.46 32.56
CA ARG A 101 -18.48 -13.83 33.04
C ARG A 101 -17.95 -14.49 34.31
N ARG A 102 -18.82 -14.88 35.25
CA ARG A 102 -18.40 -15.62 36.45
C ARG A 102 -17.80 -16.99 36.12
N LEU A 103 -18.27 -17.62 35.04
CA LEU A 103 -17.74 -18.89 34.53
C LEU A 103 -16.53 -18.73 33.60
N GLY A 104 -16.10 -17.48 33.32
CA GLY A 104 -15.00 -17.20 32.39
C GLY A 104 -15.35 -17.45 30.91
N ILE A 105 -16.65 -17.47 30.57
CA ILE A 105 -17.13 -17.73 29.22
C ILE A 105 -17.46 -16.39 28.55
N PRO A 106 -16.91 -16.10 27.36
CA PRO A 106 -17.21 -14.86 26.64
C PRO A 106 -18.68 -14.82 26.20
N VAL A 107 -19.33 -13.68 26.38
CA VAL A 107 -20.75 -13.48 26.07
C VAL A 107 -20.99 -12.40 25.00
N ASN A 108 -21.98 -12.62 24.14
CA ASN A 108 -22.57 -11.61 23.26
C ASN A 108 -24.05 -11.50 23.58
N ALA A 109 -24.50 -10.31 24.01
CA ALA A 109 -25.90 -9.99 24.21
C ALA A 109 -26.46 -9.26 22.99
N VAL A 110 -27.55 -9.76 22.44
CA VAL A 110 -28.20 -9.15 21.27
C VAL A 110 -28.75 -7.77 21.65
N ASP A 111 -28.51 -6.81 20.75
CA ASP A 111 -28.88 -5.39 20.87
C ASP A 111 -28.39 -4.67 22.14
N ARG A 112 -27.41 -5.26 22.84
CA ARG A 112 -26.84 -4.74 24.10
C ARG A 112 -25.31 -4.77 24.08
N PRO A 113 -24.67 -3.90 23.28
CA PRO A 113 -23.21 -3.90 23.09
C PRO A 113 -22.43 -3.71 24.40
N GLU A 114 -22.99 -3.02 25.39
CA GLU A 114 -22.41 -2.81 26.72
C GLU A 114 -22.30 -4.10 27.56
N LEU A 115 -23.10 -5.12 27.24
CA LEU A 115 -23.05 -6.42 27.89
C LEU A 115 -22.18 -7.42 27.14
N CYS A 116 -21.61 -7.05 25.98
CA CYS A 116 -20.84 -7.94 25.13
C CYS A 116 -19.35 -7.92 25.47
N ASP A 117 -18.73 -9.09 25.51
CA ASP A 117 -17.27 -9.25 25.53
C ASP A 117 -16.70 -9.41 24.10
N PHE A 118 -17.55 -9.78 23.15
CA PHE A 118 -17.22 -9.87 21.72
C PHE A 118 -18.40 -9.48 20.84
N PHE A 119 -18.11 -9.14 19.58
CA PHE A 119 -19.10 -8.78 18.58
C PHE A 119 -19.23 -9.86 17.50
N THR A 120 -20.45 -10.06 16.98
CA THR A 120 -20.67 -10.93 15.82
C THR A 120 -20.44 -10.17 14.52
N PRO A 121 -19.43 -10.54 13.72
CA PRO A 121 -19.19 -9.90 12.43
C PRO A 121 -20.20 -10.37 11.39
N ALA A 122 -20.35 -9.60 10.31
CA ALA A 122 -20.93 -10.14 9.08
C ALA A 122 -19.95 -11.15 8.47
N LEU A 123 -20.43 -12.36 8.17
CA LEU A 123 -19.59 -13.49 7.74
C LEU A 123 -19.81 -13.82 6.26
N VAL A 124 -18.73 -13.99 5.52
CA VAL A 124 -18.71 -14.66 4.22
C VAL A 124 -18.03 -16.01 4.42
N ASN A 125 -18.78 -17.10 4.20
CA ASN A 125 -18.31 -18.45 4.42
C ASN A 125 -18.00 -19.17 3.09
N ARG A 126 -16.78 -19.69 2.98
CA ARG A 126 -16.27 -20.58 1.92
C ARG A 126 -15.40 -21.67 2.57
N ALA A 127 -15.91 -22.30 3.64
CA ALA A 127 -15.16 -23.19 4.53
C ALA A 127 -14.19 -24.11 3.76
N PRO A 128 -12.91 -24.20 4.18
CA PRO A 128 -12.34 -23.64 5.41
C PRO A 128 -11.96 -22.14 5.33
N VAL A 129 -12.24 -21.45 4.22
CA VAL A 129 -11.99 -20.01 4.08
C VAL A 129 -13.18 -19.21 4.62
N ALA A 130 -12.91 -18.17 5.41
CA ALA A 130 -13.94 -17.27 5.90
C ALA A 130 -13.44 -15.83 5.94
N ILE A 131 -14.35 -14.87 5.76
CA ILE A 131 -14.08 -13.44 5.95
C ILE A 131 -15.08 -12.89 6.96
N ALA A 132 -14.55 -12.26 8.01
CA ALA A 132 -15.31 -11.58 9.04
C ALA A 132 -15.21 -10.06 8.85
N ILE A 133 -16.35 -9.38 8.86
CA ILE A 133 -16.45 -7.92 8.66
C ILE A 133 -17.05 -7.31 9.93
N GLY A 134 -16.25 -6.52 10.64
CA GLY A 134 -16.68 -5.75 11.81
C GLY A 134 -16.78 -4.26 11.49
N THR A 135 -17.76 -3.56 12.07
CA THR A 135 -18.02 -2.14 11.76
C THR A 135 -18.07 -1.19 12.97
N GLU A 136 -17.64 -1.59 14.17
CA GLU A 136 -17.64 -0.76 15.41
C GLU A 136 -18.89 0.12 15.62
N GLY A 137 -20.06 -0.39 15.22
CA GLY A 137 -21.32 0.35 15.36
C GLY A 137 -21.65 1.32 14.21
N ALA A 138 -20.86 1.40 13.12
CA ALA A 138 -21.15 2.18 11.90
C ALA A 138 -22.37 1.67 11.09
N GLY A 139 -23.24 0.88 11.71
CA GLY A 139 -24.50 0.39 11.15
C GLY A 139 -24.41 -1.03 10.56
N PRO A 140 -25.38 -1.91 10.84
CA PRO A 140 -25.49 -3.24 10.22
C PRO A 140 -25.54 -3.21 8.69
N VAL A 141 -26.11 -2.14 8.12
CA VAL A 141 -26.27 -1.96 6.67
C VAL A 141 -24.92 -1.91 5.95
N LEU A 142 -23.94 -1.18 6.49
CA LEU A 142 -22.60 -1.11 5.89
C LEU A 142 -21.91 -2.48 5.90
N ALA A 143 -22.02 -3.21 7.02
CA ALA A 143 -21.47 -4.56 7.13
C ALA A 143 -22.11 -5.50 6.10
N GLN A 144 -23.42 -5.39 5.88
CA GLN A 144 -24.14 -6.19 4.89
C GLN A 144 -23.75 -5.82 3.45
N MET A 145 -23.60 -4.53 3.13
CA MET A 145 -23.14 -4.08 1.81
C MET A 145 -21.74 -4.62 1.49
N LEU A 146 -20.81 -4.53 2.46
CA LEU A 146 -19.46 -5.06 2.33
C LEU A 146 -19.49 -6.59 2.17
N ARG A 147 -20.28 -7.29 2.99
CA ARG A 147 -20.46 -8.74 2.91
C ARG A 147 -20.93 -9.16 1.53
N SER A 148 -21.97 -8.51 0.99
CA SER A 148 -22.50 -8.82 -0.33
C SER A 148 -21.51 -8.53 -1.47
N ARG A 149 -20.68 -7.49 -1.35
CA ARG A 149 -19.64 -7.21 -2.35
C ARG A 149 -18.56 -8.29 -2.33
N ILE A 150 -18.08 -8.65 -1.14
CA ILE A 150 -17.04 -9.66 -0.95
C ILE A 150 -17.54 -11.05 -1.36
N ASP A 151 -18.77 -11.42 -0.98
CA ASP A 151 -19.37 -12.70 -1.34
C ASP A 151 -19.42 -12.93 -2.85
N ARG A 152 -19.71 -11.88 -3.63
CA ARG A 152 -19.67 -11.93 -5.12
C ARG A 152 -18.28 -12.04 -5.70
N MET A 153 -17.26 -11.55 -4.99
CA MET A 153 -15.86 -11.63 -5.45
C MET A 153 -15.25 -13.00 -5.22
N LEU A 154 -15.75 -13.77 -4.25
CA LEU A 154 -15.18 -15.06 -3.88
C LEU A 154 -15.87 -16.23 -4.60
N SER A 155 -15.09 -16.95 -5.41
CA SER A 155 -15.52 -18.18 -6.06
C SER A 155 -16.02 -19.21 -5.02
N PRO A 156 -17.13 -19.93 -5.29
CA PRO A 156 -17.58 -21.06 -4.50
C PRO A 156 -16.53 -22.18 -4.39
N SER A 157 -15.65 -22.32 -5.39
CA SER A 157 -14.62 -23.36 -5.45
C SER A 157 -13.46 -23.15 -4.45
N LEU A 158 -13.41 -21.98 -3.81
CA LEU A 158 -12.32 -21.60 -2.90
C LEU A 158 -12.21 -22.53 -1.69
N GLY A 159 -13.34 -23.00 -1.15
CA GLY A 159 -13.37 -23.96 -0.03
C GLY A 159 -12.72 -25.29 -0.41
N PRO A 160 -13.23 -26.00 -1.43
CA PRO A 160 -12.60 -27.21 -1.96
C PRO A 160 -11.12 -27.04 -2.32
N LEU A 161 -10.75 -25.91 -2.95
CA LEU A 161 -9.36 -25.61 -3.29
C LEU A 161 -8.47 -25.48 -2.04
N ALA A 162 -8.96 -24.80 -0.99
CA ALA A 162 -8.25 -24.65 0.27
C ALA A 162 -8.11 -25.98 1.03
N SER A 163 -9.12 -26.85 0.97
CA SER A 163 -9.05 -28.21 1.52
C SER A 163 -7.99 -29.07 0.79
N LEU A 164 -7.92 -28.97 -0.54
CA LEU A 164 -6.85 -29.61 -1.32
C LEU A 164 -5.46 -29.04 -0.97
N ALA A 165 -5.35 -27.72 -0.78
CA ALA A 165 -4.11 -27.12 -0.30
C ALA A 165 -3.70 -27.64 1.07
N ALA A 166 -4.65 -27.77 2.00
CA ALA A 166 -4.38 -28.27 3.35
C ALA A 166 -3.88 -29.72 3.33
N SER A 167 -4.45 -30.60 2.48
CA SER A 167 -4.00 -31.99 2.36
C SER A 167 -2.60 -32.12 1.75
N LEU A 168 -2.23 -31.21 0.85
CA LEU A 168 -0.90 -31.19 0.22
C LEU A 168 0.17 -30.49 1.06
N ARG A 169 -0.20 -29.68 2.07
CA ARG A 169 0.73 -28.86 2.84
C ARG A 169 1.90 -29.64 3.42
N GLY A 170 1.64 -30.76 4.09
CA GLY A 170 2.71 -31.58 4.67
C GLY A 170 3.67 -32.16 3.62
N THR A 171 3.18 -32.48 2.43
CA THR A 171 4.02 -32.97 1.32
C THR A 171 4.87 -31.85 0.74
N VAL A 172 4.28 -30.68 0.50
CA VAL A 172 4.98 -29.47 0.03
C VAL A 172 6.09 -29.07 1.01
N GLU A 173 5.84 -29.14 2.31
CA GLU A 173 6.84 -28.80 3.33
C GLU A 173 8.01 -29.79 3.38
N ARG A 174 7.80 -31.06 3.03
CA ARG A 174 8.87 -32.06 2.95
C ARG A 174 9.68 -31.96 1.67
N LEU A 175 9.03 -31.68 0.54
CA LEU A 175 9.66 -31.72 -0.78
C LEU A 175 10.28 -30.39 -1.21
N LEU A 176 9.72 -29.27 -0.77
CA LEU A 176 10.19 -27.93 -1.16
C LEU A 176 10.91 -27.22 -0.03
N LEU A 177 12.02 -26.55 -0.38
CA LEU A 177 12.76 -25.67 0.50
C LEU A 177 11.86 -24.54 1.04
N LYS A 178 12.02 -24.21 2.31
CA LYS A 178 11.27 -23.11 2.96
C LYS A 178 11.59 -21.78 2.25
N GLY A 179 10.61 -20.89 2.17
CA GLY A 179 10.74 -19.59 1.50
C GLY A 179 10.12 -19.60 0.10
N ASN A 180 10.87 -19.12 -0.89
CA ASN A 180 10.31 -18.80 -2.21
C ASN A 180 9.78 -20.01 -2.98
N ALA A 181 10.40 -21.19 -2.87
CA ALA A 181 9.93 -22.39 -3.56
C ALA A 181 8.50 -22.77 -3.13
N ARG A 182 8.22 -22.80 -1.82
CA ARG A 182 6.87 -23.03 -1.29
C ARG A 182 5.90 -21.91 -1.69
N ARG A 183 6.36 -20.66 -1.65
CA ARG A 183 5.52 -19.49 -1.96
C ARG A 183 5.08 -19.49 -3.43
N ARG A 184 6.01 -19.78 -4.35
CA ARG A 184 5.73 -19.95 -5.78
C ARG A 184 4.75 -21.09 -6.01
N PHE A 185 5.00 -22.25 -5.42
CA PHE A 185 4.08 -23.38 -5.50
C PHE A 185 2.66 -22.96 -5.11
N TRP A 186 2.48 -22.30 -3.97
CA TRP A 186 1.15 -21.85 -3.53
C TRP A 186 0.55 -20.78 -4.45
N SER A 187 1.35 -19.82 -4.92
CA SER A 187 0.90 -18.81 -5.89
C SER A 187 0.37 -19.45 -7.18
N GLU A 188 1.13 -20.39 -7.76
CA GLU A 188 0.73 -21.13 -8.96
C GLU A 188 -0.42 -22.11 -8.69
N PHE A 189 -0.49 -22.68 -7.48
CA PHE A 189 -1.59 -23.55 -7.08
C PHE A 189 -2.92 -22.78 -7.03
N PHE A 190 -2.92 -21.58 -6.42
CA PHE A 190 -4.13 -20.77 -6.24
C PHE A 190 -4.50 -19.92 -7.47
N GLY A 191 -3.57 -19.66 -8.39
CA GLY A 191 -3.84 -18.88 -9.61
C GLY A 191 -3.75 -19.66 -10.93
N GLY A 192 -3.22 -20.89 -10.89
CA GLY A 192 -2.86 -21.67 -12.06
C GLY A 192 -3.81 -22.82 -12.38
N ALA A 193 -3.24 -23.90 -12.92
CA ALA A 193 -4.00 -25.06 -13.39
C ALA A 193 -4.84 -25.74 -12.28
N PRO A 194 -4.35 -25.92 -11.03
CA PRO A 194 -5.16 -26.54 -9.98
C PRO A 194 -6.43 -25.73 -9.66
N ALA A 195 -6.31 -24.40 -9.55
CA ALA A 195 -7.44 -23.51 -9.29
C ALA A 195 -8.50 -23.57 -10.41
N ARG A 196 -8.07 -23.48 -11.68
CA ARG A 196 -8.98 -23.56 -12.84
C ARG A 196 -9.72 -24.89 -12.92
N ALA A 197 -9.03 -26.01 -12.69
CA ALA A 197 -9.66 -27.33 -12.66
C ALA A 197 -10.66 -27.46 -11.50
N MET A 198 -10.37 -26.86 -10.35
CA MET A 198 -11.28 -26.82 -9.20
C MET A 198 -12.53 -25.96 -9.48
N GLU A 199 -12.37 -24.81 -10.14
CA GLU A 199 -13.50 -23.98 -10.62
C GLU A 199 -14.40 -24.74 -11.59
N ALA A 200 -13.82 -25.59 -12.45
CA ALA A 200 -14.57 -26.46 -13.35
C ALA A 200 -15.22 -27.69 -12.66
N GLY A 201 -15.08 -27.85 -11.34
CA GLY A 201 -15.60 -28.99 -10.58
C GLY A 201 -14.85 -30.31 -10.81
N GLN A 202 -13.64 -30.25 -11.40
CA GLN A 202 -12.86 -31.43 -11.81
C GLN A 202 -11.81 -31.78 -10.74
N LEU A 203 -12.27 -32.37 -9.63
CA LEU A 203 -11.43 -32.68 -8.46
C LEU A 203 -10.16 -33.48 -8.80
N SER A 204 -10.29 -34.55 -9.59
CA SER A 204 -9.15 -35.40 -9.95
C SER A 204 -8.12 -34.67 -10.80
N GLN A 205 -8.57 -33.79 -11.72
CA GLN A 205 -7.67 -32.98 -12.54
C GLN A 205 -6.98 -31.90 -11.71
N ALA A 206 -7.68 -31.28 -10.76
CA ALA A 206 -7.08 -30.32 -9.84
C ALA A 206 -5.97 -30.96 -9.00
N HIS A 207 -6.20 -32.18 -8.52
CA HIS A 207 -5.18 -32.95 -7.80
C HIS A 207 -3.99 -33.31 -8.69
N GLY A 208 -4.24 -33.82 -9.90
CA GLY A 208 -3.18 -34.13 -10.87
C GLY A 208 -2.31 -32.92 -11.21
N ALA A 209 -2.94 -31.79 -11.55
CA ALA A 209 -2.23 -30.54 -11.83
C ALA A 209 -1.41 -30.04 -10.63
N ALA A 210 -1.88 -30.24 -9.40
CA ALA A 210 -1.14 -29.86 -8.20
C ALA A 210 0.08 -30.76 -7.96
N VAL A 211 -0.03 -32.05 -8.26
CA VAL A 211 1.09 -33.00 -8.22
C VAL A 211 2.11 -32.68 -9.31
N ASP A 212 1.66 -32.42 -10.54
CA ASP A 212 2.53 -32.02 -11.64
C ASP A 212 3.30 -30.73 -11.31
N LEU A 213 2.61 -29.76 -10.72
CA LEU A 213 3.22 -28.52 -10.23
C LEU A 213 4.30 -28.79 -9.16
N LEU A 214 4.05 -29.75 -8.25
CA LEU A 214 4.99 -30.13 -7.20
C LEU A 214 6.22 -30.86 -7.75
N LEU A 215 6.04 -31.69 -8.76
CA LEU A 215 7.09 -32.43 -9.46
C LEU A 215 7.87 -31.55 -10.44
N SER A 216 7.29 -30.43 -10.88
CA SER A 216 7.94 -29.47 -11.76
C SER A 216 9.11 -28.78 -11.04
N ASN A 217 10.29 -29.40 -11.13
CA ASN A 217 11.54 -28.88 -10.55
C ASN A 217 12.16 -27.77 -11.42
N ALA A 218 11.34 -27.00 -12.13
CA ALA A 218 11.83 -25.89 -12.95
C ALA A 218 12.54 -24.90 -12.01
N PRO A 219 13.87 -24.68 -12.18
CA PRO A 219 14.58 -23.70 -11.39
C PRO A 219 13.85 -22.38 -11.54
N ALA A 220 13.54 -21.74 -10.40
CA ALA A 220 12.90 -20.45 -10.43
C ALA A 220 13.85 -19.47 -11.09
N SER A 221 13.52 -19.01 -12.30
CA SER A 221 14.13 -17.80 -12.81
C SER A 221 13.65 -16.67 -11.91
N GLY A 222 14.57 -16.08 -11.15
CA GLY A 222 14.27 -14.86 -10.43
C GLY A 222 13.88 -13.77 -11.41
N HIS A 223 13.14 -12.80 -10.90
CA HIS A 223 12.62 -11.73 -11.72
C HIS A 223 12.82 -10.41 -11.01
N ILE A 224 13.42 -9.44 -11.71
CA ILE A 224 13.70 -8.12 -11.17
C ILE A 224 12.75 -7.11 -11.80
N ALA A 225 11.95 -6.44 -10.98
CA ALA A 225 11.16 -5.29 -11.41
C ALA A 225 11.90 -4.00 -11.04
N LEU A 226 12.30 -3.21 -12.04
CA LEU A 226 12.82 -1.85 -11.85
C LEU A 226 11.62 -0.90 -11.78
N VAL A 227 11.26 -0.44 -10.58
CA VAL A 227 9.98 0.22 -10.31
C VAL A 227 10.19 1.67 -9.89
N GLY A 228 9.48 2.58 -10.57
CA GLY A 228 9.38 3.97 -10.16
C GLY A 228 8.44 4.15 -8.98
N ALA A 229 8.96 4.67 -7.88
CA ALA A 229 8.19 4.99 -6.68
C ALA A 229 7.38 6.29 -6.82
N GLY A 230 7.64 7.08 -7.86
CA GLY A 230 7.14 8.44 -7.91
C GLY A 230 7.99 9.41 -7.07
N PRO A 231 7.61 10.69 -7.02
CA PRO A 231 8.43 11.74 -6.42
C PRO A 231 8.36 11.81 -4.89
N GLY A 232 7.42 11.09 -4.28
CA GLY A 232 7.33 10.92 -2.84
C GLY A 232 5.92 10.64 -2.35
N ALA A 233 4.90 11.29 -2.92
CA ALA A 233 3.52 11.06 -2.54
C ALA A 233 3.06 9.62 -2.87
N GLU A 234 2.38 9.01 -1.91
CA GLU A 234 1.90 7.62 -1.96
C GLU A 234 0.89 7.37 -3.10
N ASP A 235 0.05 8.35 -3.38
CA ASP A 235 -0.99 8.31 -4.41
C ASP A 235 -0.47 8.53 -5.83
N LEU A 236 0.81 8.89 -5.99
CA LEU A 236 1.49 8.95 -7.28
C LEU A 236 2.17 7.63 -7.67
N LEU A 237 2.08 6.60 -6.81
CA LEU A 237 2.52 5.26 -7.14
C LEU A 237 1.57 4.63 -8.17
N THR A 238 2.13 4.01 -9.22
CA THR A 238 1.28 3.34 -10.22
C THR A 238 0.65 2.07 -9.65
N LEU A 239 -0.54 1.70 -10.14
CA LEU A 239 -1.20 0.44 -9.74
C LEU A 239 -0.32 -0.78 -10.02
N ARG A 240 0.47 -0.77 -11.10
CA ARG A 240 1.42 -1.84 -11.42
C ARG A 240 2.56 -1.91 -10.39
N ALA A 241 3.10 -0.77 -9.98
CA ALA A 241 4.14 -0.70 -8.95
C ALA A 241 3.63 -1.25 -7.61
N HIS A 242 2.44 -0.81 -7.16
CA HIS A 242 1.81 -1.31 -5.94
C HIS A 242 1.58 -2.83 -5.97
N ARG A 243 1.07 -3.36 -7.09
CA ARG A 243 0.89 -4.81 -7.26
C ARG A 243 2.21 -5.58 -7.10
N LEU A 244 3.27 -5.12 -7.75
CA LEU A 244 4.58 -5.78 -7.67
C LEU A 244 5.19 -5.70 -6.26
N LEU A 245 4.99 -4.61 -5.53
CA LEU A 245 5.40 -4.48 -4.12
C LEU A 245 4.70 -5.49 -3.21
N MET A 246 3.43 -5.80 -3.49
CA MET A 246 2.67 -6.82 -2.77
C MET A 246 3.09 -8.25 -3.10
N GLU A 247 3.73 -8.47 -4.24
CA GLU A 247 4.22 -9.78 -4.71
C GLU A 247 5.71 -10.00 -4.42
N ALA A 248 6.44 -8.96 -4.03
CA ALA A 248 7.88 -8.98 -3.86
C ALA A 248 8.34 -9.90 -2.72
N ASP A 249 9.41 -10.64 -2.97
CA ASP A 249 10.18 -11.35 -1.96
C ASP A 249 11.16 -10.41 -1.27
N VAL A 250 11.76 -9.50 -2.04
CA VAL A 250 12.76 -8.53 -1.60
C VAL A 250 12.50 -7.18 -2.24
N ILE A 251 12.57 -6.11 -1.46
CA ILE A 251 12.43 -4.73 -1.89
C ILE A 251 13.78 -4.05 -1.69
N VAL A 252 14.48 -3.80 -2.79
CA VAL A 252 15.77 -3.09 -2.83
C VAL A 252 15.48 -1.63 -3.14
N HIS A 253 15.66 -0.72 -2.19
CA HIS A 253 15.19 0.66 -2.34
C HIS A 253 16.27 1.73 -2.11
N ASP A 254 16.14 2.83 -2.83
CA ASP A 254 16.99 4.00 -2.66
C ASP A 254 16.62 4.83 -1.42
N ALA A 255 17.53 5.69 -0.99
CA ALA A 255 17.36 6.54 0.19
C ALA A 255 16.30 7.64 0.01
N LEU A 256 16.03 8.04 -1.25
CA LEU A 256 15.03 9.05 -1.60
C LEU A 256 13.61 8.48 -1.62
N VAL A 257 13.42 7.16 -1.57
CA VAL A 257 12.10 6.56 -1.49
C VAL A 257 11.57 6.69 -0.05
N PRO A 258 10.40 7.31 0.16
CA PRO A 258 9.79 7.41 1.48
C PRO A 258 9.47 6.05 2.10
N GLU A 259 9.63 5.94 3.43
CA GLU A 259 9.32 4.70 4.17
C GLU A 259 7.87 4.27 3.99
N ALA A 260 6.94 5.22 3.85
CA ALA A 260 5.53 4.89 3.65
C ALA A 260 5.29 4.08 2.36
N ILE A 261 5.99 4.40 1.27
CA ILE A 261 5.92 3.62 0.02
C ILE A 261 6.59 2.25 0.19
N VAL A 262 7.75 2.19 0.87
CA VAL A 262 8.41 0.90 1.18
C VAL A 262 7.49 0.02 2.05
N ALA A 263 6.73 0.62 2.95
CA ALA A 263 5.81 -0.06 3.87
C ALA A 263 4.56 -0.61 3.19
N MET A 264 4.20 -0.14 1.98
CA MET A 264 3.14 -0.73 1.15
C MET A 264 3.52 -2.12 0.64
N GLY A 265 4.82 -2.44 0.63
CA GLY A 265 5.29 -3.77 0.31
C GLY A 265 4.73 -4.83 1.26
N ARG A 266 4.65 -6.06 0.74
CA ARG A 266 4.22 -7.23 1.51
C ARG A 266 4.93 -7.30 2.87
N ARG A 267 4.18 -7.61 3.94
CA ARG A 267 4.67 -7.54 5.33
C ARG A 267 5.91 -8.41 5.63
N ASP A 268 6.05 -9.55 4.96
CA ASP A 268 7.19 -10.47 5.11
C ASP A 268 8.27 -10.31 4.03
N ALA A 269 8.17 -9.29 3.17
CA ALA A 269 9.22 -8.99 2.21
C ALA A 269 10.46 -8.43 2.92
N GLU A 270 11.64 -8.93 2.53
CA GLU A 270 12.91 -8.39 3.00
C GLU A 270 13.12 -6.97 2.41
N ARG A 271 13.56 -6.01 3.23
CA ARG A 271 13.76 -4.62 2.80
C ARG A 271 15.24 -4.28 2.86
N LEU A 272 15.84 -4.01 1.72
CA LEU A 272 17.26 -3.75 1.56
C LEU A 272 17.50 -2.30 1.12
N PRO A 273 17.89 -1.39 2.03
CA PRO A 273 18.26 -0.03 1.66
C PRO A 273 19.63 -0.03 0.97
N VAL A 274 19.73 0.61 -0.20
CA VAL A 274 20.99 0.70 -0.98
C VAL A 274 21.45 2.12 -1.27
N GLY A 275 20.68 3.13 -0.89
CA GLY A 275 20.99 4.55 -1.13
C GLY A 275 21.79 5.24 -0.01
N LYS A 276 22.31 6.43 -0.33
CA LYS A 276 23.05 7.31 0.60
C LYS A 276 22.10 8.04 1.57
N ARG A 277 22.27 7.84 2.89
CA ARG A 277 22.00 8.90 3.88
C ARG A 277 23.34 9.43 4.39
N LYS A 278 23.41 10.72 4.73
CA LYS A 278 24.60 11.33 5.36
C LYS A 278 25.05 10.44 6.53
N GLY A 279 26.26 9.87 6.46
CA GLY A 279 26.89 9.13 7.57
C GLY A 279 26.99 7.60 7.46
N CYS A 280 26.48 6.94 6.41
CA CYS A 280 26.54 5.47 6.28
C CYS A 280 27.38 5.00 5.07
N HIS A 281 28.13 3.90 5.25
CA HIS A 281 28.84 3.20 4.16
C HIS A 281 27.83 2.81 3.07
N THR A 282 28.06 3.32 1.85
CA THR A 282 27.12 3.22 0.73
C THR A 282 27.57 2.11 -0.23
N LYS A 283 26.63 1.30 -0.74
CA LYS A 283 26.90 0.40 -1.88
C LYS A 283 27.15 1.22 -3.15
N SER A 284 28.25 0.94 -3.82
CA SER A 284 28.51 1.38 -5.20
C SER A 284 27.47 0.79 -6.16
N GLN A 285 27.36 1.36 -7.36
CA GLN A 285 26.43 0.83 -8.36
C GLN A 285 26.77 -0.60 -8.77
N ALA A 286 28.06 -0.94 -8.85
CA ALA A 286 28.49 -2.30 -9.14
C ALA A 286 28.02 -3.29 -8.06
N GLU A 287 28.07 -2.89 -6.79
CA GLU A 287 27.55 -3.70 -5.69
C GLU A 287 26.01 -3.83 -5.70
N ILE A 288 25.30 -2.78 -6.11
CA ILE A 288 23.83 -2.84 -6.31
C ILE A 288 23.51 -3.82 -7.44
N ASN A 289 24.20 -3.71 -8.57
CA ASN A 289 24.01 -4.60 -9.71
C ASN A 289 24.30 -6.06 -9.34
N ALA A 290 25.41 -6.31 -8.63
CA ALA A 290 25.78 -7.63 -8.14
C ALA A 290 24.71 -8.21 -7.20
N LEU A 291 24.18 -7.39 -6.27
CA LEU A 291 23.08 -7.78 -5.39
C LEU A 291 21.82 -8.16 -6.18
N LEU A 292 21.42 -7.38 -7.18
CA LEU A 292 20.24 -7.70 -7.99
C LEU A 292 20.42 -9.02 -8.75
N ILE A 293 21.63 -9.27 -9.27
CA ILE A 293 21.97 -10.53 -9.95
C ILE A 293 21.93 -11.71 -8.97
N GLU A 294 22.51 -11.56 -7.79
CA GLU A 294 22.50 -12.57 -6.73
C GLU A 294 21.07 -12.96 -6.35
N LEU A 295 20.23 -11.97 -6.02
CA LEU A 295 18.82 -12.21 -5.68
C LEU A 295 18.03 -12.82 -6.87
N GLY A 296 18.35 -12.44 -8.10
CA GLY A 296 17.78 -13.05 -9.30
C GLY A 296 18.18 -14.51 -9.48
N ARG A 297 19.44 -14.86 -9.22
CA ARG A 297 19.93 -16.25 -9.28
C ARG A 297 19.35 -17.13 -8.18
N ASP A 298 19.06 -16.54 -7.03
CA ASP A 298 18.33 -17.19 -5.92
C ASP A 298 16.84 -17.45 -6.25
N GLY A 299 16.36 -17.03 -7.43
CA GLY A 299 14.98 -17.24 -7.85
C GLY A 299 13.99 -16.29 -7.16
N LYS A 300 14.46 -15.17 -6.58
CA LYS A 300 13.61 -14.22 -5.86
C LYS A 300 12.86 -13.29 -6.84
N ARG A 301 11.65 -12.90 -6.46
CA ARG A 301 10.94 -11.75 -7.03
C ARG A 301 11.43 -10.48 -6.34
N VAL A 302 12.21 -9.68 -7.04
CA VAL A 302 12.84 -8.48 -6.48
C VAL A 302 12.18 -7.25 -7.05
N VAL A 303 11.79 -6.32 -6.19
CA VAL A 303 11.44 -4.97 -6.60
C VAL A 303 12.63 -4.06 -6.29
N ARG A 304 13.27 -3.54 -7.35
CA ARG A 304 14.24 -2.45 -7.26
C ARG A 304 13.47 -1.14 -7.33
N LEU A 305 13.16 -0.60 -6.16
CA LEU A 305 12.34 0.60 -6.00
C LEU A 305 13.21 1.86 -6.06
N LYS A 306 12.92 2.73 -7.02
CA LYS A 306 13.72 3.92 -7.34
C LYS A 306 12.84 5.17 -7.23
N SER A 307 13.39 6.24 -6.67
CA SER A 307 12.66 7.51 -6.57
C SER A 307 12.38 8.08 -7.96
N GLY A 308 11.19 8.66 -8.14
CA GLY A 308 10.74 9.20 -9.43
C GLY A 308 10.50 8.09 -10.45
N ASP A 309 11.10 8.24 -11.62
CA ASP A 309 11.06 7.27 -12.71
C ASP A 309 12.42 6.55 -12.86
N PRO A 310 12.46 5.22 -13.06
CA PRO A 310 13.71 4.47 -13.19
C PRO A 310 14.59 4.94 -14.37
N LEU A 311 13.97 5.38 -15.46
CA LEU A 311 14.61 5.69 -16.73
C LEU A 311 15.01 7.17 -16.85
N VAL A 312 14.56 8.04 -15.94
CA VAL A 312 14.93 9.47 -15.91
C VAL A 312 15.97 9.70 -14.80
N PHE A 313 17.25 9.81 -15.18
CA PHE A 313 18.39 10.01 -14.26
C PHE A 313 18.50 8.98 -13.11
N GLY A 314 17.80 7.85 -13.20
CA GLY A 314 17.76 6.82 -12.18
C GLY A 314 18.87 5.77 -12.30
N ARG A 315 19.74 5.82 -13.32
CA ARG A 315 20.78 4.81 -13.60
C ARG A 315 20.26 3.39 -13.90
N ALA A 316 18.97 3.25 -14.23
CA ALA A 316 18.41 1.95 -14.61
C ALA A 316 19.10 1.33 -15.83
N GLY A 317 19.71 2.13 -16.71
CA GLY A 317 20.49 1.62 -17.85
C GLY A 317 21.63 0.68 -17.43
N GLU A 318 22.37 1.04 -16.38
CA GLU A 318 23.47 0.23 -15.83
C GLU A 318 22.93 -1.06 -15.18
N GLU A 319 21.82 -0.96 -14.44
CA GLU A 319 21.15 -2.10 -13.80
C GLU A 319 20.62 -3.08 -14.86
N MET A 320 19.92 -2.57 -15.90
CA MET A 320 19.39 -3.40 -17.00
C MET A 320 20.49 -4.09 -17.80
N ALA A 321 21.60 -3.41 -18.08
CA ALA A 321 22.73 -4.01 -18.79
C ALA A 321 23.29 -5.20 -18.00
N ALA A 322 23.57 -5.00 -16.71
CA ALA A 322 24.07 -6.06 -15.84
C ALA A 322 23.11 -7.26 -15.74
N LEU A 323 21.79 -7.00 -15.67
CA LEU A 323 20.78 -8.06 -15.62
C LEU A 323 20.69 -8.85 -16.94
N ARG A 324 20.76 -8.16 -18.10
CA ARG A 324 20.82 -8.81 -19.42
C ARG A 324 22.06 -9.69 -19.55
N ASP A 325 23.23 -9.17 -19.19
CA ASP A 325 24.50 -9.89 -19.28
C ASP A 325 24.50 -11.14 -18.38
N ALA A 326 23.80 -11.08 -17.25
CA ALA A 326 23.64 -12.19 -16.32
C ALA A 326 22.50 -13.17 -16.70
N GLY A 327 21.73 -12.91 -17.76
CA GLY A 327 20.59 -13.74 -18.17
C GLY A 327 19.41 -13.72 -17.20
N ILE A 328 19.27 -12.67 -16.38
CA ILE A 328 18.18 -12.53 -15.42
C ILE A 328 17.01 -11.78 -16.05
N ALA A 329 15.81 -12.34 -15.94
CA ALA A 329 14.60 -11.70 -16.45
C ALA A 329 14.27 -10.43 -15.64
N TYR A 330 13.89 -9.36 -16.33
CA TYR A 330 13.47 -8.12 -15.68
C TYR A 330 12.36 -7.40 -16.45
N GLU A 331 11.63 -6.56 -15.74
CA GLU A 331 10.68 -5.61 -16.29
C GLU A 331 10.94 -4.20 -15.75
N VAL A 332 10.51 -3.19 -16.50
CA VAL A 332 10.53 -1.79 -16.04
C VAL A 332 9.10 -1.32 -15.84
N VAL A 333 8.85 -0.73 -14.67
CA VAL A 333 7.59 -0.06 -14.36
C VAL A 333 7.86 1.44 -14.20
N PRO A 334 7.39 2.26 -15.15
CA PRO A 334 7.55 3.71 -15.08
C PRO A 334 6.91 4.29 -13.81
N GLY A 335 7.44 5.44 -13.39
CA GLY A 335 6.91 6.24 -12.28
C GLY A 335 6.69 7.69 -12.68
N VAL A 336 5.95 8.44 -11.86
CA VAL A 336 5.85 9.89 -12.04
C VAL A 336 7.20 10.52 -11.69
N THR A 337 7.82 11.21 -12.65
CA THR A 337 9.11 11.88 -12.39
C THR A 337 8.95 13.17 -11.58
N ALA A 338 10.00 13.58 -10.87
CA ALA A 338 9.99 14.77 -10.01
C ALA A 338 9.63 16.07 -10.72
N ALA A 339 10.00 16.21 -11.99
CA ALA A 339 9.64 17.40 -12.77
C ALA A 339 8.11 17.53 -12.97
N PHE A 340 7.39 16.43 -13.17
CA PHE A 340 5.93 16.46 -13.33
C PHE A 340 5.22 16.81 -12.03
N ALA A 341 5.68 16.27 -10.90
CA ALA A 341 5.14 16.64 -9.60
C ALA A 341 5.42 18.11 -9.25
N ALA A 342 6.65 18.59 -9.50
CA ALA A 342 6.99 19.98 -9.25
C ALA A 342 6.16 20.94 -10.12
N ALA A 343 5.89 20.56 -11.38
CA ALA A 343 5.02 21.32 -12.27
C ALA A 343 3.57 21.33 -11.74
N ALA A 344 3.04 20.18 -11.31
CA ALA A 344 1.71 20.10 -10.72
C ALA A 344 1.56 20.93 -9.43
N ASP A 345 2.59 20.98 -8.59
CA ASP A 345 2.63 21.80 -7.36
C ASP A 345 2.52 23.32 -7.62
N PHE A 346 2.82 23.73 -8.84
CA PHE A 346 2.75 25.10 -9.35
C PHE A 346 1.61 25.32 -10.36
N GLU A 347 0.77 24.31 -10.62
CA GLU A 347 -0.24 24.34 -11.69
C GLU A 347 0.36 24.75 -13.06
N LEU A 348 1.63 24.38 -13.26
CA LEU A 348 2.46 24.80 -14.38
C LEU A 348 2.37 23.78 -15.53
N PRO A 349 1.81 24.13 -16.69
CA PRO A 349 1.96 23.32 -17.88
C PRO A 349 3.41 23.40 -18.38
N LEU A 350 4.12 22.26 -18.43
CA LEU A 350 5.51 22.21 -18.89
C LEU A 350 5.67 22.54 -20.39
N THR A 351 4.61 22.41 -21.15
CA THR A 351 4.50 22.91 -22.53
C THR A 351 3.24 23.76 -22.65
N LEU A 352 3.35 24.89 -23.37
CA LEU A 352 2.29 25.86 -23.49
C LEU A 352 2.25 26.40 -24.92
N ARG A 353 1.10 26.29 -25.57
CA ARG A 353 0.93 26.68 -26.98
C ARG A 353 1.30 28.16 -27.17
N GLY A 354 2.20 28.42 -28.13
CA GLY A 354 2.67 29.78 -28.43
C GLY A 354 3.73 30.32 -27.47
N VAL A 355 4.12 29.54 -26.45
CA VAL A 355 5.15 29.93 -25.45
C VAL A 355 6.29 28.90 -25.43
N SER A 356 5.98 27.62 -25.24
CA SER A 356 6.97 26.54 -25.18
C SER A 356 6.40 25.26 -25.79
N SER A 357 6.99 24.83 -26.92
CA SER A 357 6.63 23.57 -27.60
C SER A 357 7.57 22.42 -27.24
N SER A 358 8.62 22.69 -26.47
CA SER A 358 9.70 21.76 -26.18
C SER A 358 10.01 21.77 -24.70
N MET A 359 10.33 20.60 -24.16
CA MET A 359 10.78 20.48 -22.77
C MET A 359 12.07 19.67 -22.69
N VAL A 360 12.93 20.03 -21.74
CA VAL A 360 14.21 19.36 -21.54
C VAL A 360 14.36 18.91 -20.10
N PHE A 361 14.69 17.64 -19.92
CA PHE A 361 15.19 17.13 -18.64
C PHE A 361 16.72 17.14 -18.68
N THR A 362 17.34 17.75 -17.68
CA THR A 362 18.81 17.82 -17.57
C THR A 362 19.28 17.62 -16.13
N THR A 363 20.54 17.26 -15.94
CA THR A 363 21.18 17.17 -14.63
C THR A 363 22.20 18.29 -14.46
N GLY A 364 22.26 18.86 -13.25
CA GLY A 364 23.26 19.86 -12.90
C GLY A 364 24.71 19.37 -13.00
N HIS A 365 24.96 18.06 -13.01
CA HIS A 365 26.32 17.50 -13.04
C HIS A 365 26.94 17.43 -14.44
N ASP A 366 26.14 17.56 -15.51
CA ASP A 366 26.61 17.57 -16.91
C ASP A 366 27.28 18.90 -17.30
N LEU A 367 27.43 19.83 -16.35
CA LEU A 367 28.02 21.15 -16.56
C LEU A 367 29.55 21.18 -16.40
N LYS A 368 30.21 20.09 -16.00
CA LYS A 368 31.66 20.06 -15.73
C LYS A 368 32.58 20.21 -16.96
N GLY A 369 32.06 20.52 -18.14
CA GLY A 369 32.83 20.75 -19.37
C GLY A 369 33.01 22.24 -19.72
N ASN A 370 34.02 22.54 -20.55
CA ASN A 370 34.34 23.91 -21.02
C ASN A 370 33.40 24.45 -22.12
N SER A 371 32.51 23.62 -22.67
CA SER A 371 31.52 24.02 -23.68
C SER A 371 30.14 24.18 -23.06
N LEU A 372 29.35 25.12 -23.58
CA LEU A 372 27.93 25.24 -23.27
C LEU A 372 27.23 23.90 -23.53
N PRO A 373 26.43 23.38 -22.57
CA PRO A 373 25.64 22.19 -22.83
C PRO A 373 24.67 22.43 -23.99
N ASP A 374 24.49 21.45 -24.88
CA ASP A 374 23.60 21.62 -26.04
C ASP A 374 22.15 21.94 -25.65
N TRP A 375 21.73 21.57 -24.44
CA TRP A 375 20.41 21.95 -23.92
C TRP A 375 20.27 23.45 -23.62
N ALA A 376 21.37 24.19 -23.42
CA ALA A 376 21.31 25.65 -23.26
C ALA A 376 20.78 26.34 -24.52
N LYS A 377 21.15 25.82 -25.71
CA LYS A 377 20.60 26.28 -27.00
C LYS A 377 19.09 26.04 -27.08
N LEU A 378 18.62 24.90 -26.54
CA LEU A 378 17.19 24.58 -26.48
C LEU A 378 16.45 25.53 -25.53
N ALA A 379 17.05 25.86 -24.38
CA ALA A 379 16.50 26.86 -23.45
C ALA A 379 16.34 28.23 -24.13
N ILE A 380 17.36 28.68 -24.87
CA ILE A 380 17.33 29.94 -25.64
C ILE A 380 16.25 29.90 -26.73
N SER A 381 15.98 28.73 -27.33
CA SER A 381 14.89 28.56 -28.30
C SER A 381 13.48 28.49 -27.67
N GLY A 382 13.34 28.75 -26.38
CA GLY A 382 12.07 28.80 -25.66
C GLY A 382 11.62 27.47 -25.04
N ALA A 383 12.52 26.49 -24.89
CA ALA A 383 12.19 25.24 -24.22
C ALA A 383 12.06 25.42 -22.70
N THR A 384 11.12 24.71 -22.09
CA THR A 384 11.02 24.61 -20.63
C THR A 384 12.06 23.61 -20.12
N VAL A 385 12.97 24.04 -19.24
CA VAL A 385 14.07 23.21 -18.74
C VAL A 385 13.82 22.81 -17.30
N ALA A 386 13.78 21.50 -17.02
CA ALA A 386 13.74 20.94 -15.68
C ALA A 386 15.13 20.37 -15.30
N VAL A 387 15.74 20.99 -14.29
CA VAL A 387 17.11 20.71 -13.82
C VAL A 387 17.04 19.84 -12.56
N TYR A 388 17.50 18.59 -12.69
CA TYR A 388 17.66 17.65 -11.59
C TYR A 388 18.99 17.89 -10.89
N MET A 389 19.03 17.66 -9.57
CA MET A 389 20.25 17.76 -8.76
C MET A 389 20.94 19.14 -8.91
N GLY A 390 20.15 20.20 -9.13
CA GLY A 390 20.63 21.52 -9.52
C GLY A 390 21.08 22.42 -8.37
N ARG A 391 20.77 22.10 -7.10
CA ARG A 391 21.01 23.02 -5.97
C ARG A 391 22.48 23.44 -5.84
N SER A 392 23.41 22.48 -5.87
CA SER A 392 24.85 22.76 -5.69
C SER A 392 25.53 23.36 -6.91
N VAL A 393 24.80 23.50 -8.03
CA VAL A 393 25.33 24.07 -9.28
C VAL A 393 24.44 25.21 -9.77
N ALA A 394 23.55 25.73 -8.91
CA ALA A 394 22.52 26.68 -9.29
C ALA A 394 23.12 27.98 -9.83
N ALA A 395 24.20 28.47 -9.19
CA ALA A 395 24.93 29.65 -9.66
C ALA A 395 25.59 29.44 -11.03
N GLU A 396 26.22 28.27 -11.24
CA GLU A 396 26.87 27.91 -12.50
C GLU A 396 25.85 27.77 -13.64
N VAL A 397 24.70 27.11 -13.40
CA VAL A 397 23.59 27.00 -14.35
C VAL A 397 23.11 28.38 -14.80
N ALA A 398 22.85 29.27 -13.83
CA ALA A 398 22.35 30.61 -14.11
C ALA A 398 23.34 31.43 -14.94
N GLY A 399 24.61 31.48 -14.52
CA GLY A 399 25.66 32.22 -15.20
C GLY A 399 25.82 31.79 -16.65
N ARG A 400 25.95 30.48 -16.90
CA ARG A 400 26.14 29.96 -18.26
C ARG A 400 24.94 30.20 -19.17
N LEU A 401 23.72 30.10 -18.65
CA LEU A 401 22.51 30.38 -19.45
C LEU A 401 22.41 31.85 -19.84
N ILE A 402 22.74 32.75 -18.92
CA ILE A 402 22.78 34.20 -19.17
C ILE A 402 23.88 34.53 -20.19
N GLU A 403 25.09 34.00 -20.02
CA GLU A 403 26.19 34.17 -20.96
C GLU A 403 25.86 33.66 -22.36
N ALA A 404 25.06 32.61 -22.46
CA ALA A 404 24.59 32.05 -23.73
C ALA A 404 23.47 32.87 -24.39
N GLY A 405 22.94 33.89 -23.70
CA GLY A 405 21.93 34.82 -24.23
C GLY A 405 20.51 34.59 -23.72
N LEU A 406 20.28 33.73 -22.73
CA LEU A 406 18.99 33.64 -22.05
C LEU A 406 18.78 34.86 -21.15
N SER A 407 17.56 35.42 -21.13
CA SER A 407 17.29 36.61 -20.33
C SER A 407 17.49 36.35 -18.83
N PRO A 408 18.17 37.23 -18.08
CA PRO A 408 18.23 37.16 -16.62
C PRO A 408 16.85 37.20 -15.95
N ASP A 409 15.84 37.75 -16.65
CA ASP A 409 14.46 37.85 -16.18
C ASP A 409 13.60 36.61 -16.50
N THR A 410 14.17 35.60 -17.17
CA THR A 410 13.46 34.35 -17.45
C THR A 410 12.96 33.72 -16.14
N ALA A 411 11.69 33.35 -16.11
CA ALA A 411 11.03 32.85 -14.90
C ALA A 411 11.60 31.51 -14.43
N VAL A 412 11.68 31.36 -13.10
CA VAL A 412 12.19 30.18 -12.41
C VAL A 412 11.23 29.76 -11.30
N ALA A 413 10.94 28.46 -11.25
CA ALA A 413 10.19 27.81 -10.19
C ALA A 413 11.05 26.73 -9.55
N VAL A 414 11.08 26.68 -8.23
CA VAL A 414 11.85 25.70 -7.46
C VAL A 414 10.94 25.02 -6.45
N VAL A 415 10.97 23.69 -6.40
CA VAL A 415 10.24 22.90 -5.40
C VAL A 415 11.20 22.03 -4.62
N GLU A 416 11.19 22.16 -3.30
CA GLU A 416 11.76 21.18 -2.38
C GLU A 416 10.68 20.17 -2.00
N ASN A 417 11.03 18.88 -1.98
CA ASN A 417 10.12 17.79 -1.58
C ASN A 417 8.81 17.77 -2.40
N ALA A 418 8.91 17.93 -3.73
CA ALA A 418 7.75 17.95 -4.62
C ALA A 418 6.78 16.78 -4.35
N SER A 419 5.47 17.05 -4.45
CA SER A 419 4.33 16.19 -4.08
C SER A 419 4.14 15.89 -2.58
N LEU A 420 5.15 16.09 -1.72
CA LEU A 420 5.03 15.74 -0.30
C LEU A 420 4.24 16.80 0.50
N ALA A 421 3.77 16.41 1.68
CA ALA A 421 3.05 17.30 2.58
C ALA A 421 3.93 18.46 3.11
N ASN A 422 5.23 18.21 3.27
CA ASN A 422 6.23 19.20 3.69
C ASN A 422 6.92 19.91 2.51
N ARG A 423 6.29 19.93 1.33
CA ARG A 423 6.83 20.63 0.16
C ARG A 423 6.98 22.12 0.41
N ARG A 424 8.06 22.69 -0.13
CA ARG A 424 8.30 24.15 -0.14
C ARG A 424 8.48 24.61 -1.56
N ARG A 425 7.86 25.73 -1.90
CA ARG A 425 7.80 26.28 -3.25
C ARG A 425 8.45 27.64 -3.26
N PHE A 426 9.32 27.87 -4.24
CA PHE A 426 9.99 29.14 -4.43
C PHE A 426 9.86 29.60 -5.88
N HIS A 427 9.83 30.91 -6.09
CA HIS A 427 9.77 31.52 -7.41
C HIS A 427 10.76 32.69 -7.52
N GLY A 428 11.14 33.03 -8.74
CA GLY A 428 12.00 34.17 -9.02
C GLY A 428 12.38 34.19 -10.49
N THR A 429 13.49 34.84 -10.79
CA THR A 429 14.06 34.84 -12.14
C THR A 429 15.36 34.05 -12.19
N LEU A 430 15.90 33.89 -13.40
CA LEU A 430 17.19 33.25 -13.63
C LEU A 430 18.31 33.96 -12.86
N ALA A 431 18.23 35.29 -12.72
CA ALA A 431 19.16 36.08 -11.91
C ALA A 431 19.09 35.75 -10.40
N ASP A 432 17.96 35.25 -9.91
CA ASP A 432 17.77 34.91 -8.49
C ASP A 432 18.25 33.49 -8.16
N LEU A 433 18.39 32.62 -9.18
CA LEU A 433 18.74 31.21 -9.03
C LEU A 433 20.02 30.93 -8.22
N PRO A 434 21.10 31.75 -8.27
CA PRO A 434 22.27 31.56 -7.40
C PRO A 434 21.93 31.55 -5.90
N SER A 435 20.84 32.21 -5.48
CA SER A 435 20.38 32.22 -4.07
C SER A 435 20.00 30.83 -3.55
N LEU A 436 19.71 29.88 -4.45
CA LEU A 436 19.35 28.51 -4.09
C LEU A 436 20.52 27.74 -3.45
N GLU A 437 21.75 28.06 -3.83
CA GLU A 437 22.95 27.37 -3.35
C GLU A 437 23.23 27.70 -1.87
N ILE A 438 22.96 28.94 -1.47
CA ILE A 438 23.22 29.48 -0.12
C ILE A 438 22.09 29.21 0.89
N ARG A 439 20.92 28.73 0.43
CA ARG A 439 19.77 28.39 1.28
C ARG A 439 20.06 27.17 2.16
N ALA A 440 20.61 27.38 3.36
CA ALA A 440 20.96 26.31 4.30
C ALA A 440 19.73 25.60 4.92
N ASP A 441 18.55 26.23 4.85
CA ASP A 441 17.27 25.74 5.34
C ASP A 441 16.66 24.64 4.46
N LEU A 442 17.12 24.49 3.21
CA LEU A 442 16.74 23.36 2.36
C LEU A 442 17.51 22.11 2.80
N THR A 443 16.78 21.03 3.05
CA THR A 443 17.32 19.76 3.57
C THR A 443 16.93 18.55 2.70
N GLY A 444 15.90 18.69 1.87
CA GLY A 444 15.39 17.66 0.97
C GLY A 444 15.85 17.80 -0.49
N PRO A 445 15.41 16.87 -1.37
CA PRO A 445 15.60 16.97 -2.81
C PRO A 445 14.88 18.19 -3.39
N VAL A 446 15.54 18.83 -4.36
CA VAL A 446 15.08 20.06 -5.01
C VAL A 446 14.96 19.83 -6.51
N MET A 447 13.86 20.32 -7.09
CA MET A 447 13.59 20.39 -8.52
C MET A 447 13.51 21.85 -8.96
N THR A 448 14.25 22.22 -10.00
CA THR A 448 14.23 23.56 -10.58
C THR A 448 13.66 23.50 -12.00
N ILE A 449 12.71 24.38 -12.32
CA ILE A 449 12.11 24.53 -13.64
C ILE A 449 12.35 25.97 -14.12
N ILE A 450 12.87 26.11 -15.34
CA ILE A 450 13.28 27.38 -15.95
C ILE A 450 12.58 27.52 -17.30
N GLY A 451 12.03 28.69 -17.60
CA GLY A 451 11.53 29.03 -18.94
C GLY A 451 10.27 29.89 -18.91
N ASP A 452 9.87 30.39 -20.08
CA ASP A 452 8.79 31.37 -20.19
C ASP A 452 7.42 30.81 -19.79
N ALA A 453 7.19 29.50 -19.96
CA ALA A 453 5.98 28.83 -19.48
C ALA A 453 5.81 28.98 -17.95
N VAL A 454 6.91 29.11 -17.20
CA VAL A 454 6.90 29.27 -15.74
C VAL A 454 6.25 30.59 -15.33
N ALA A 455 6.29 31.63 -16.16
CA ALA A 455 5.67 32.92 -15.84
C ALA A 455 4.14 32.82 -15.64
N GLY A 456 3.49 31.80 -16.22
CA GLY A 456 2.06 31.51 -16.03
C GLY A 456 1.73 30.57 -14.86
N ALA A 457 2.71 30.20 -14.03
CA ALA A 457 2.50 29.32 -12.89
C ALA A 457 1.73 30.01 -11.74
N ASN A 458 1.11 29.21 -10.88
CA ASN A 458 0.43 29.69 -9.68
C ASN A 458 1.44 29.91 -8.53
N PHE A 459 1.75 31.17 -8.24
CA PHE A 459 2.70 31.55 -7.20
C PHE A 459 2.07 31.91 -5.84
N GLU A 460 0.75 31.79 -5.65
CA GLU A 460 0.05 32.23 -4.42
C GLU A 460 0.59 31.60 -3.12
N ARG A 461 1.19 30.40 -3.24
CA ARG A 461 1.69 29.63 -2.10
C ARG A 461 3.19 29.33 -2.20
N SER A 462 3.94 30.24 -2.82
CA SER A 462 5.39 30.14 -2.94
C SER A 462 6.10 31.38 -2.37
N GLU A 463 7.37 31.22 -2.03
CA GLU A 463 8.22 32.26 -1.46
C GLU A 463 9.21 32.79 -2.52
N PRO A 464 9.65 34.06 -2.44
CA PRO A 464 10.74 34.54 -3.28
C PRO A 464 12.02 33.72 -3.09
N LEU A 465 12.70 33.40 -4.20
CA LEU A 465 13.92 32.61 -4.19
C LEU A 465 15.08 33.39 -3.56
N ALA A 466 15.25 34.65 -3.95
CA ALA A 466 16.17 35.60 -3.33
C ALA A 466 15.52 36.25 -2.10
N ALA A 467 16.21 36.24 -0.96
CA ALA A 467 15.68 36.78 0.30
C ALA A 467 15.67 38.32 0.36
N HIS A 468 16.36 39.05 -0.52
CA HIS A 468 16.48 40.50 -0.46
C HIS A 468 16.51 41.17 -1.84
N ARG A 469 15.37 41.70 -2.30
CA ARG A 469 15.32 42.78 -3.31
C ARG A 469 14.31 43.90 -2.99
N HIS A 470 13.45 43.74 -1.98
CA HIS A 470 12.33 44.68 -1.75
C HIS A 470 12.60 45.87 -0.83
N GLU A 471 13.79 46.02 -0.22
CA GLU A 471 14.08 47.19 0.62
C GLU A 471 14.68 48.38 -0.16
N GLY A 472 15.26 48.17 -1.36
CA GLY A 472 15.98 49.23 -2.09
C GLY A 472 15.13 50.15 -2.99
N ALA A 473 13.92 49.73 -3.37
CA ALA A 473 13.08 50.50 -4.30
C ALA A 473 12.12 51.49 -3.61
N ALA A 474 11.81 51.28 -2.32
CA ALA A 474 10.94 52.18 -1.57
C ALA A 474 11.69 53.43 -1.03
N GLN A 475 13.01 53.35 -0.83
CA GLN A 475 13.82 54.47 -0.33
C GLN A 475 14.23 55.47 -1.43
N THR A 476 14.43 55.01 -2.68
CA THR A 476 14.75 55.90 -3.80
C THR A 476 13.56 56.70 -4.33
N ALA A 477 12.33 56.24 -4.08
CA ALA A 477 11.12 57.02 -4.38
C ALA A 477 10.85 58.14 -3.34
N ALA A 478 11.37 58.01 -2.12
CA ALA A 478 11.21 59.03 -1.07
C ALA A 478 12.24 60.16 -1.20
N GLU A 479 13.46 59.89 -1.69
CA GLU A 479 14.51 60.91 -1.84
C GLU A 479 14.44 61.69 -3.18
N GLY A 480 13.64 61.23 -4.14
CA GLY A 480 13.41 61.91 -5.42
C GLY A 480 12.29 62.95 -5.42
N ALA A 481 11.55 63.10 -4.32
CA ALA A 481 10.44 64.05 -4.19
C ALA A 481 10.80 65.34 -3.42
N GLU A 482 12.05 65.49 -2.96
CA GLU A 482 12.54 66.68 -2.24
C GLU A 482 13.71 67.41 -2.95
N ARG A 483 13.75 67.43 -4.28
CA ARG A 483 14.67 68.31 -5.03
C ARG A 483 14.00 69.14 -6.10
#